data_AF-X1MZK9-F1
#
_entry.id   AF-X1MZK9-F1
#
_cell.length_a   1.000
_cell.length_b   1.000
_cell.length_c   1.000
_cell.angle_alpha   90.00
_cell.angle_beta   90.00
_cell.angle_gamma   90.00
#
_symmetry.space_group_name_H-M   'P 1'
#
loop_
_entity.id
_entity.type
_entity.pdbx_description
1 polymer ?
#
loop_
_entity_poly.entity_id
_entity_poly.type
_entity_poly.pdbx_seq_one_letter_code
_entity_poly.pdbx_strand_id
1 'polypeptide(L)'
;MQVRGITGHIESFAPLSYQESYDNAGLQTGHPDQEVTAVLICIDITDAVIEEALRLEANLIISHHPLIFSGLKKLTGSNYTERLVIEAIRQNLSIYAAHTNLDAVHTGVNHKMGEKLGLKNTGILVPMADHLRKLVFFVPADHADTV
;
A
#
# COMPACT_ATOMS: atom_id res chain seq x y z
N MET A 1 16.99 -1.59 -7.25
CA MET A 1 15.61 -1.51 -7.78
C MET A 1 14.97 -0.30 -7.11
N GLN A 2 14.33 0.59 -7.87
CA GLN A 2 13.71 1.79 -7.31
C GLN A 2 12.44 1.47 -6.50
N VAL A 3 12.08 2.36 -5.56
CA VAL A 3 10.83 2.32 -4.77
C VAL A 3 9.63 2.05 -5.68
N ARG A 4 9.48 2.81 -6.80
CA ARG A 4 8.40 2.66 -7.79
C ARG A 4 8.25 1.25 -8.38
N GLY A 5 9.34 0.48 -8.43
CA GLY A 5 9.33 -0.90 -8.93
C GLY A 5 8.78 -1.87 -7.88
N ILE A 6 9.18 -1.69 -6.62
CA ILE A 6 8.69 -2.49 -5.50
C ILE A 6 7.21 -2.19 -5.24
N THR A 7 6.82 -0.91 -5.17
CA THR A 7 5.41 -0.54 -4.96
C THR A 7 4.54 -1.00 -6.13
N GLY A 8 4.99 -0.82 -7.38
CA GLY A 8 4.29 -1.33 -8.56
C GLY A 8 4.05 -2.85 -8.54
N HIS A 9 4.97 -3.65 -7.98
CA HIS A 9 4.73 -5.08 -7.76
C HIS A 9 3.67 -5.33 -6.68
N ILE A 10 3.69 -4.60 -5.56
CA ILE A 10 2.65 -4.70 -4.52
C ILE A 10 1.28 -4.31 -5.09
N GLU A 11 1.22 -3.19 -5.82
CA GLU A 11 0.01 -2.66 -6.45
C GLU A 11 -0.52 -3.56 -7.58
N SER A 12 0.32 -4.40 -8.20
CA SER A 12 -0.14 -5.44 -9.14
C SER A 12 -0.89 -6.59 -8.45
N PHE A 13 -0.64 -6.81 -7.16
CA PHE A 13 -1.33 -7.81 -6.33
C PHE A 13 -2.50 -7.22 -5.54
N ALA A 14 -2.30 -6.01 -5.00
CA ALA A 14 -3.25 -5.24 -4.20
C ALA A 14 -3.40 -3.81 -4.78
N PRO A 15 -4.12 -3.63 -5.90
CA PRO A 15 -4.31 -2.33 -6.54
C PRO A 15 -4.78 -1.24 -5.58
N LEU A 16 -4.22 -0.03 -5.67
CA LEU A 16 -4.66 1.11 -4.84
C LEU A 16 -6.13 1.48 -5.06
N SER A 17 -6.74 1.09 -6.17
CA SER A 17 -8.18 1.22 -6.42
C SER A 17 -9.06 0.29 -5.56
N TYR A 18 -8.48 -0.68 -4.85
CA TYR A 18 -9.21 -1.56 -3.94
C TYR A 18 -9.30 -1.00 -2.51
N GLN A 19 -8.65 0.13 -2.21
CA GLN A 19 -8.74 0.74 -0.90
C GLN A 19 -10.12 1.36 -0.65
N GLU A 20 -10.55 1.35 0.61
CA GLU A 20 -11.77 2.00 1.05
C GLU A 20 -11.71 3.52 0.88
N SER A 21 -12.88 4.15 0.75
CA SER A 21 -13.00 5.60 0.47
C SER A 21 -12.40 6.53 1.55
N TYR A 22 -12.11 6.01 2.73
CA TYR A 22 -11.49 6.72 3.84
C TYR A 22 -9.98 6.42 4.02
N ASP A 23 -9.43 5.49 3.23
CA ASP A 23 -8.08 4.97 3.41
C ASP A 23 -7.01 5.92 2.79
N ASN A 24 -5.75 5.66 3.11
CA ASN A 24 -4.59 6.37 2.58
C ASN A 24 -3.42 5.40 2.28
N ALA A 25 -3.70 4.32 1.55
CA ALA A 25 -2.71 3.36 1.07
C ALA A 25 -1.86 3.95 -0.08
N GLY A 26 -0.63 3.48 -0.21
CA GLY A 26 0.35 3.98 -1.18
C GLY A 26 1.62 4.56 -0.54
N LEU A 27 2.46 5.23 -1.34
CA LEU A 27 3.68 5.89 -0.87
C LEU A 27 3.33 7.15 -0.06
N GLN A 28 3.67 7.15 1.23
CA GLN A 28 3.29 8.22 2.17
C GLN A 28 4.39 9.27 2.37
N THR A 29 5.66 8.87 2.30
CA THR A 29 6.82 9.77 2.29
C THR A 29 8.00 9.09 1.60
N GLY A 30 8.99 9.88 1.16
CA GLY A 30 10.13 9.44 0.36
C GLY A 30 9.98 9.74 -1.14
N HIS A 31 10.81 9.09 -1.96
CA HIS A 31 10.89 9.36 -3.39
C HIS A 31 10.66 8.09 -4.24
N PRO A 32 9.73 8.09 -5.22
CA PRO A 32 9.51 6.93 -6.10
C PRO A 32 10.75 6.47 -6.86
N ASP A 33 11.70 7.37 -7.14
CA ASP A 33 12.96 7.10 -7.84
C ASP A 33 14.11 6.63 -6.94
N GLN A 34 13.92 6.62 -5.62
CA GLN A 34 14.96 6.20 -4.68
C GLN A 34 15.34 4.74 -4.93
N GLU A 35 16.63 4.47 -5.12
CA GLU A 35 17.15 3.10 -5.16
C GLU A 35 17.04 2.45 -3.78
N VAL A 36 16.43 1.26 -3.72
CA VAL A 36 16.17 0.55 -2.47
C VAL A 36 17.34 -0.37 -2.14
N THR A 37 17.88 -0.21 -0.92
CA THR A 37 18.98 -1.03 -0.36
C THR A 37 18.44 -2.27 0.33
N ALA A 38 17.51 -2.07 1.26
CA ALA A 38 16.78 -3.10 1.97
C ALA A 38 15.38 -2.61 2.35
N VAL A 39 14.49 -3.56 2.61
CA VAL A 39 13.07 -3.32 2.90
C VAL A 39 12.73 -3.93 4.26
N LEU A 40 12.12 -3.12 5.14
CA LEU A 40 11.49 -3.62 6.37
C LEU A 40 9.97 -3.71 6.16
N ILE A 41 9.36 -4.83 6.55
CA ILE A 41 7.92 -5.03 6.50
C ILE A 41 7.37 -5.08 7.93
N CYS A 42 6.37 -4.26 8.24
CA CYS A 42 5.75 -4.19 9.57
C CYS A 42 4.22 -4.09 9.49
N ILE A 43 3.55 -4.18 10.65
CA ILE A 43 2.13 -3.85 10.78
C ILE A 43 1.95 -2.34 11.01
N ASP A 44 2.54 -1.84 12.09
CA ASP A 44 2.54 -0.44 12.50
C ASP A 44 3.92 0.19 12.37
N ILE A 45 3.98 1.51 12.14
CA ILE A 45 5.23 2.27 12.19
C ILE A 45 5.32 2.97 13.55
N THR A 46 6.35 2.63 14.30
CA THR A 46 6.66 3.14 15.64
C THR A 46 8.12 3.59 15.69
N ASP A 47 8.52 4.32 16.73
CA ASP A 47 9.91 4.75 16.91
C ASP A 47 10.88 3.54 16.84
N ALA A 48 10.52 2.41 17.46
CA ALA A 48 11.30 1.17 17.43
C ALA A 48 11.41 0.53 16.03
N VAL A 49 10.40 0.71 15.15
CA VAL A 49 10.43 0.22 13.76
C VAL A 49 11.31 1.13 12.89
N ILE A 50 11.34 2.44 13.16
CA ILE A 50 12.31 3.36 12.54
C ILE A 50 13.74 2.98 12.97
N GLU A 51 13.98 2.80 14.28
CA GLU A 51 15.28 2.35 14.80
C GLU A 51 15.72 1.00 14.20
N GLU A 52 14.79 0.05 14.03
CA GLU A 52 15.06 -1.23 13.38
C GLU A 52 15.42 -1.08 11.90
N ALA A 53 14.68 -0.27 11.14
CA ALA A 53 14.98 0.00 9.73
C ALA A 53 16.39 0.60 9.56
N LEU A 54 16.74 1.59 10.39
CA LEU A 54 18.07 2.21 10.38
C LEU A 54 19.18 1.21 10.73
N ARG A 55 18.97 0.38 11.76
CA ARG A 55 19.91 -0.68 12.17
C ARG A 55 20.11 -1.75 11.10
N LEU A 56 19.10 -2.01 10.27
CA LEU A 56 19.13 -2.96 9.16
C LEU A 56 19.56 -2.33 7.82
N GLU A 57 19.92 -1.04 7.81
CA GLU A 57 20.24 -0.25 6.60
C GLU A 57 19.11 -0.28 5.55
N ALA A 58 17.87 -0.49 6.01
CA ALA A 58 16.67 -0.45 5.19
C ALA A 58 16.24 0.99 4.94
N ASN A 59 16.04 1.33 3.66
CA ASN A 59 15.65 2.67 3.22
C ASN A 59 14.22 2.70 2.63
N LEU A 60 13.47 1.60 2.75
CA LEU A 60 12.04 1.51 2.52
C LEU A 60 11.37 0.71 3.66
N ILE A 61 10.35 1.28 4.30
CA ILE A 61 9.39 0.55 5.14
C ILE A 61 8.11 0.31 4.34
N ILE A 62 7.60 -0.92 4.40
CA ILE A 62 6.25 -1.30 3.99
C ILE A 62 5.44 -1.61 5.25
N SER A 63 4.46 -0.78 5.60
CA SER A 63 3.52 -1.05 6.69
C SER A 63 2.18 -1.57 6.18
N HIS A 64 1.44 -2.27 7.04
CA HIS A 64 0.02 -2.53 6.80
C HIS A 64 -0.81 -1.29 7.12
N HIS A 65 -0.70 -0.76 8.34
CA HIS A 65 -1.42 0.44 8.74
C HIS A 65 -0.71 1.71 8.21
N PRO A 66 -1.44 2.70 7.66
CA PRO A 66 -0.86 3.95 7.20
C PRO A 66 -0.40 4.83 8.38
N LEU A 67 0.86 5.28 8.38
CA LEU A 67 1.38 6.22 9.39
C LEU A 67 0.64 7.57 9.31
N ILE A 68 0.48 8.08 8.11
CA ILE A 68 -0.36 9.24 7.78
C ILE A 68 -1.74 8.69 7.43
N PHE A 69 -2.60 8.49 8.43
CA PHE A 69 -3.99 8.07 8.16
C PHE A 69 -4.90 9.26 7.77
N SER A 70 -4.57 10.47 8.24
CA SER A 70 -5.30 11.70 7.88
C SER A 70 -4.35 12.84 7.54
N GLY A 71 -4.80 13.76 6.69
CA GLY A 71 -3.95 14.81 6.12
C GLY A 71 -3.30 15.74 7.16
N LEU A 72 -1.97 15.78 7.18
CA LEU A 72 -1.18 16.61 8.09
C LEU A 72 -1.23 18.09 7.65
N LYS A 73 -1.81 18.95 8.49
CA LYS A 73 -1.88 20.41 8.23
C LYS A 73 -0.62 21.17 8.69
N LYS A 74 0.24 20.54 9.48
CA LYS A 74 1.49 21.06 10.04
C LYS A 74 2.47 19.90 10.20
N LEU A 75 3.77 20.20 10.12
CA LEU A 75 4.87 19.29 10.41
C LEU A 75 5.83 19.99 11.38
N THR A 76 5.53 19.84 12.67
CA THR A 76 6.23 20.47 13.80
C THR A 76 6.74 19.47 14.84
N GLY A 77 6.47 18.18 14.65
CA GLY A 77 6.74 17.13 15.64
C GLY A 77 5.76 17.12 16.81
N SER A 78 4.59 17.77 16.67
CA SER A 78 3.64 17.99 17.77
C SER A 78 2.98 16.71 18.29
N ASN A 79 2.86 15.71 17.43
CA ASN A 79 2.27 14.40 17.69
C ASN A 79 3.16 13.29 17.11
N TYR A 80 2.84 12.02 17.40
CA TYR A 80 3.68 10.88 17.01
C TYR A 80 3.82 10.76 15.48
N THR A 81 2.72 10.90 14.72
CA THR A 81 2.75 10.87 13.25
C THR A 81 3.68 11.94 12.68
N GLU A 82 3.55 13.19 13.14
CA GLU A 82 4.45 14.27 12.71
C GLU A 82 5.92 13.95 13.01
N ARG A 83 6.24 13.41 14.20
CA ARG A 83 7.63 13.07 14.57
C ARG A 83 8.19 11.96 13.67
N LEU A 84 7.46 10.86 13.49
CA LEU A 84 7.92 9.73 12.69
C LEU A 84 8.06 10.09 11.20
N VAL A 85 7.16 10.93 10.65
CA VAL A 85 7.29 11.45 9.29
C VAL A 85 8.50 12.37 9.15
N ILE A 86 8.73 13.28 10.11
CA ILE A 86 9.92 14.14 10.12
C ILE A 86 11.21 13.31 10.20
N GLU A 87 11.23 12.28 11.06
CA GLU A 87 12.41 11.42 11.21
C GLU A 87 12.67 10.60 9.95
N ALA A 88 11.64 9.98 9.37
CA ALA A 88 11.77 9.26 8.10
C ALA A 88 12.31 10.15 6.97
N ILE A 89 11.83 11.39 6.85
CA ILE A 89 12.36 12.38 5.89
C ILE A 89 13.83 12.69 6.18
N ARG A 90 14.21 12.95 7.45
CA ARG A 90 15.59 13.28 7.84
C ARG A 90 16.57 12.16 7.57
N GLN A 91 16.12 10.91 7.69
CA GLN A 91 16.93 9.71 7.46
C GLN A 91 16.86 9.19 6.01
N ASN A 92 16.18 9.91 5.10
CA ASN A 92 15.97 9.50 3.71
C ASN A 92 15.32 8.10 3.58
N LEU A 93 14.34 7.86 4.45
CA LEU A 93 13.60 6.60 4.58
C LEU A 93 12.23 6.73 3.90
N SER A 94 12.01 5.96 2.84
CA SER A 94 10.70 5.88 2.19
C SER A 94 9.71 5.04 3.02
N ILE A 95 8.43 5.42 3.02
CA ILE A 95 7.35 4.71 3.71
C ILE A 95 6.19 4.48 2.75
N TYR A 96 5.79 3.22 2.60
CA TYR A 96 4.64 2.78 1.82
C TYR A 96 3.64 2.01 2.69
N ALA A 97 2.33 2.24 2.51
CA ALA A 97 1.27 1.56 3.25
C ALA A 97 0.44 0.63 2.34
N ALA A 98 0.25 -0.61 2.77
CA ALA A 98 -0.60 -1.63 2.13
C ALA A 98 -1.75 -2.04 3.07
N HIS A 99 -2.78 -1.21 3.12
CA HIS A 99 -3.86 -1.27 4.11
C HIS A 99 -5.11 -1.97 3.55
N THR A 100 -6.25 -1.28 3.44
CA THR A 100 -7.52 -1.93 3.04
C THR A 100 -7.50 -2.49 1.63
N ASN A 101 -6.65 -1.94 0.73
CA ASN A 101 -6.39 -2.54 -0.58
C ASN A 101 -5.83 -3.96 -0.50
N LEU A 102 -5.06 -4.29 0.54
CA LEU A 102 -4.50 -5.62 0.80
C LEU A 102 -5.51 -6.53 1.50
N ASP A 103 -6.39 -5.97 2.33
CA ASP A 103 -7.49 -6.70 2.98
C ASP A 103 -8.56 -7.16 1.99
N ALA A 104 -8.82 -6.33 0.96
CA ALA A 104 -9.77 -6.59 -0.12
C ALA A 104 -9.31 -7.65 -1.12
N VAL A 105 -8.01 -8.00 -1.16
CA VAL A 105 -7.52 -9.08 -2.05
C VAL A 105 -8.06 -10.43 -1.57
N HIS A 106 -8.67 -11.18 -2.49
CA HIS A 106 -9.24 -12.51 -2.23
C HIS A 106 -8.24 -13.56 -1.68
N THR A 107 -6.94 -13.34 -1.84
CA THR A 107 -5.80 -14.09 -1.29
C THR A 107 -4.95 -13.29 -0.29
N GLY A 108 -5.44 -12.12 0.15
CA GLY A 108 -4.78 -11.18 1.05
C GLY A 108 -4.92 -11.54 2.54
N VAL A 109 -4.96 -10.51 3.40
CA VAL A 109 -4.89 -10.67 4.87
C VAL A 109 -6.00 -11.59 5.40
N ASN A 110 -7.25 -11.31 5.03
CA ASN A 110 -8.43 -12.08 5.44
C ASN A 110 -8.36 -13.55 5.01
N HIS A 111 -7.85 -13.83 3.82
CA HIS A 111 -7.62 -15.20 3.35
C HIS A 111 -6.57 -15.92 4.20
N LYS A 112 -5.42 -15.26 4.45
CA LYS A 112 -4.33 -15.83 5.25
C LYS A 112 -4.74 -16.09 6.70
N MET A 113 -5.61 -15.24 7.27
CA MET A 113 -6.24 -15.48 8.58
C MET A 113 -7.17 -16.71 8.53
N GLY A 114 -8.01 -16.82 7.51
CA GLY A 114 -8.88 -17.99 7.32
C GLY A 114 -8.11 -19.31 7.19
N GLU A 115 -7.02 -19.33 6.44
CA GLU A 115 -6.11 -20.48 6.35
C GLU A 115 -5.50 -20.86 7.71
N LYS A 116 -4.99 -19.86 8.46
CA LYS A 116 -4.39 -20.07 9.80
C LYS A 116 -5.40 -20.60 10.82
N LEU A 117 -6.66 -20.20 10.70
CA LEU A 117 -7.79 -20.70 11.51
C LEU A 117 -8.33 -22.05 11.02
N GLY A 118 -7.81 -22.60 9.91
CA GLY A 118 -8.25 -23.87 9.34
C GLY A 118 -9.62 -23.83 8.67
N LEU A 119 -10.16 -22.64 8.38
CA LEU A 119 -11.47 -22.47 7.75
C LEU A 119 -11.51 -23.16 6.36
N LYS A 120 -12.72 -23.58 5.97
CA LYS A 120 -13.00 -24.25 4.69
C LYS A 120 -14.19 -23.59 4.03
N ASN A 121 -14.28 -23.69 2.70
CA ASN A 121 -15.37 -23.15 1.88
C ASN A 121 -15.63 -21.65 2.13
N THR A 122 -14.55 -20.88 2.33
CA THR A 122 -14.61 -19.43 2.54
C THR A 122 -15.00 -18.70 1.25
N GLY A 123 -15.71 -17.58 1.40
CA GLY A 123 -16.08 -16.67 0.31
C GLY A 123 -15.93 -15.21 0.73
N ILE A 124 -16.09 -14.29 -0.22
CA ILE A 124 -16.07 -12.85 0.06
C ILE A 124 -17.29 -12.47 0.89
N LEU A 125 -17.06 -11.88 2.06
CA LEU A 125 -18.14 -11.47 2.99
C LEU A 125 -18.84 -10.19 2.54
N VAL A 126 -18.09 -9.20 2.05
CA VAL A 126 -18.59 -7.92 1.54
C VAL A 126 -18.01 -7.71 0.13
N PRO A 127 -18.78 -7.95 -0.94
CA PRO A 127 -18.33 -7.70 -2.31
C PRO A 127 -18.19 -6.20 -2.60
N MET A 128 -17.18 -5.83 -3.39
CA MET A 128 -17.03 -4.46 -3.86
C MET A 128 -18.14 -4.09 -4.85
N ALA A 129 -18.90 -3.04 -4.56
CA ALA A 129 -19.91 -2.48 -5.46
C ALA A 129 -19.26 -1.69 -6.61
N ASP A 130 -20.00 -1.48 -7.70
CA ASP A 130 -19.70 -0.49 -8.75
C ASP A 130 -18.30 -0.53 -9.38
N HIS A 131 -17.64 -1.69 -9.42
CA HIS A 131 -16.33 -1.88 -10.04
C HIS A 131 -16.35 -2.28 -11.52
N LEU A 132 -17.51 -2.73 -12.04
CA LEU A 132 -17.64 -3.06 -13.46
C LEU A 132 -17.82 -1.80 -14.33
N ARG A 133 -17.24 -1.82 -15.53
CA ARG A 133 -17.40 -0.77 -16.55
C ARG A 133 -17.80 -1.41 -17.87
N LYS A 134 -18.76 -0.80 -18.57
CA LYS A 134 -19.10 -1.18 -19.95
C LYS A 134 -18.40 -0.21 -20.90
N LEU A 135 -17.40 -0.71 -21.62
CA LEU A 135 -16.78 0.01 -22.73
C LEU A 135 -17.60 -0.23 -24.00
N VAL A 136 -17.82 0.82 -24.79
CA VAL A 136 -18.54 0.76 -26.06
C VAL A 136 -17.77 1.63 -27.05
N PHE A 137 -17.38 1.02 -28.18
CA PHE A 137 -16.66 1.67 -29.26
C PHE A 137 -17.49 1.57 -30.53
N PHE A 138 -17.33 2.55 -31.43
CA PHE A 138 -17.95 2.55 -32.75
C PHE A 138 -16.82 2.59 -33.78
N VAL A 139 -16.78 1.58 -34.66
CA VAL A 139 -15.72 1.39 -35.65
C VAL A 139 -16.33 0.96 -36.99
N PRO A 140 -15.64 1.21 -38.12
CA PRO A 140 -16.01 0.62 -39.40
C PRO A 140 -16.07 -0.91 -39.33
N ALA A 141 -16.98 -1.53 -40.08
CA ALA A 141 -17.25 -2.97 -39.97
C ALA A 141 -16.05 -3.85 -40.36
N ASP A 142 -15.24 -3.38 -41.31
CA ASP A 142 -13.99 -4.00 -41.78
C ASP A 142 -12.83 -3.90 -40.77
N HIS A 143 -12.97 -3.08 -39.73
CA HIS A 143 -11.99 -2.98 -38.64
C HIS A 143 -12.38 -3.77 -37.38
N ALA A 144 -13.62 -4.29 -37.28
CA ALA A 144 -14.19 -4.78 -36.02
C ALA A 144 -13.38 -5.88 -35.30
N ASP A 145 -12.70 -6.77 -36.02
CA ASP A 145 -11.89 -7.85 -35.46
C ASP A 145 -10.46 -7.41 -35.05
N THR A 146 -10.12 -6.13 -35.22
CA THR A 146 -8.76 -5.58 -35.00
C THR A 146 -8.67 -4.57 -33.86
N VAL A 147 -9.71 -4.46 -33.02
CA VAL A 147 -9.91 -3.42 -31.99
C VAL A 147 -10.13 -4.01 -30.59
#